data_AF-A0A926Z8U3-F1
#
_entry.id   AF-A0A926Z8U3-F1
#
_cell.length_a   1.000
_cell.length_b   1.000
_cell.length_c   1.000
_cell.angle_alpha   90.00
_cell.angle_beta   90.00
_cell.angle_gamma   90.00
#
_symmetry.space_group_name_H-M   'P 1'
#
loop_
_entity.id
_entity.type
_entity.pdbx_description
1 polymer ?
#
loop_
_entity_poly.entity_id
_entity_poly.type
_entity_poly.pdbx_seq_one_letter_code
_entity_poly.pdbx_strand_id
1 'polypeptide(L)'
;MPIPRTVLMLSANPRGTAPLRLDEELREVKEGLTKRSKLRDNFTLVSEHAVRTRDVHRALLDSKPYILHFSGHGTGAKGLLLEDEVGDGKAVSGEAIAQLLALFKDSLQCVVLNACYSEVQAKAIHEHIPFIIGMNHVCLSNLETKR
;
A
#
# COMPACT_ATOMS: atom_id res chain seq x y z
N MET A 1 -2.76 11.04 27.34
CA MET A 1 -2.02 10.08 26.49
C MET A 1 -2.10 10.60 25.06
N PRO A 2 -1.00 10.59 24.28
CA PRO A 2 -1.05 11.03 22.88
C PRO A 2 -2.02 10.14 22.09
N ILE A 3 -2.73 10.74 21.13
CA ILE A 3 -3.65 10.01 20.25
C ILE A 3 -2.79 9.07 19.38
N PRO A 4 -3.09 7.75 19.35
CA PRO A 4 -2.36 6.81 18.51
C PRO A 4 -2.42 7.21 17.03
N ARG A 5 -1.32 6.99 16.31
CA ARG A 5 -1.23 7.25 14.87
C ARG A 5 -1.76 6.06 14.09
N THR A 6 -2.64 6.31 13.13
CA THR A 6 -3.21 5.25 12.30
C THR A 6 -2.23 4.82 11.21
N VAL A 7 -2.02 3.50 11.09
CA VAL A 7 -1.39 2.83 9.96
C VAL A 7 -2.51 2.20 9.14
N LEU A 8 -2.68 2.63 7.90
CA LEU A 8 -3.63 2.05 6.95
C LEU A 8 -2.88 1.09 6.03
N MET A 9 -3.28 -0.18 6.03
CA MET A 9 -2.75 -1.20 5.14
C MET A 9 -3.78 -1.54 4.06
N LEU A 10 -3.45 -1.26 2.81
CA LEU A 10 -4.28 -1.54 1.65
C LEU A 10 -3.66 -2.65 0.84
N SER A 11 -4.49 -3.57 0.35
CA SER A 11 -4.00 -4.72 -0.41
C SER A 11 -4.89 -5.04 -1.61
N ALA A 12 -4.28 -5.36 -2.74
CA ALA A 12 -4.99 -5.74 -3.96
C ALA A 12 -4.32 -6.96 -4.61
N ASN A 13 -5.12 -7.97 -4.96
CA ASN A 13 -4.67 -9.16 -5.68
C ASN A 13 -5.70 -9.54 -6.76
N PRO A 14 -5.79 -8.76 -7.85
CA PRO A 14 -6.84 -8.93 -8.84
C PRO A 14 -6.77 -10.30 -9.54
N ARG A 15 -7.90 -10.74 -10.08
CA ARG A 15 -8.01 -11.98 -10.85
C ARG A 15 -7.06 -11.97 -12.06
N GLY A 16 -6.57 -13.16 -12.40
CA GLY A 16 -5.64 -13.33 -13.52
C GLY A 16 -4.19 -12.88 -13.23
N THR A 17 -3.88 -12.47 -12.00
CA THR A 17 -2.51 -12.15 -11.57
C THR A 17 -1.88 -13.28 -10.77
N ALA A 18 -0.56 -13.24 -10.60
CA ALA A 18 0.14 -14.20 -9.75
C ALA A 18 -0.33 -14.04 -8.29
N PRO A 19 -0.65 -15.12 -7.58
CA PRO A 19 -1.18 -15.01 -6.22
C PRO A 19 -0.13 -14.45 -5.26
N LEU A 20 -0.50 -13.42 -4.51
CA LEU A 20 0.31 -12.87 -3.41
C LEU A 20 -0.22 -13.35 -2.06
N ARG A 21 0.69 -13.61 -1.12
CA ARG A 21 0.35 -14.03 0.27
C ARG A 21 0.10 -12.82 1.17
N LEU A 22 -0.82 -11.95 0.77
CA LEU A 22 -1.08 -10.66 1.43
C LEU A 22 -1.58 -10.83 2.88
N ASP A 23 -2.27 -11.93 3.19
CA ASP A 23 -2.69 -12.26 4.56
C ASP A 23 -1.50 -12.55 5.49
N GLU A 24 -0.45 -13.18 4.97
CA GLU A 24 0.77 -13.41 5.75
C GLU A 24 1.48 -12.09 6.03
N GLU A 25 1.56 -11.22 5.03
CA GLU A 25 2.14 -9.90 5.20
C GLU A 25 1.38 -9.08 6.26
N LEU A 26 0.05 -9.04 6.17
CA LEU A 26 -0.78 -8.36 7.17
C LEU A 26 -0.57 -8.94 8.57
N ARG A 27 -0.50 -10.27 8.70
CA ARG A 27 -0.22 -10.94 9.97
C ARG A 27 1.13 -10.50 10.53
N GLU A 28 2.18 -10.51 9.73
CA GLU A 28 3.53 -10.15 10.17
C GLU A 28 3.63 -8.67 10.61
N VAL A 29 3.02 -7.75 9.85
CA VAL A 29 2.94 -6.33 10.19
C VAL A 29 2.17 -6.13 11.49
N LYS A 30 1.00 -6.77 11.62
CA LYS A 30 0.18 -6.71 12.83
C LYS A 30 0.93 -7.22 14.06
N GLU A 31 1.62 -8.35 13.95
CA GLU A 31 2.43 -8.89 15.05
C GLU A 31 3.64 -8.02 15.37
N GLY A 32 4.27 -7.41 14.36
CA GLY A 32 5.31 -6.40 14.53
C GLY A 32 4.83 -5.22 15.38
N LEU A 33 3.70 -4.63 14.99
CA LEU A 33 3.14 -3.44 15.64
C LEU A 33 2.59 -3.74 17.04
N THR A 34 1.87 -4.84 17.22
CA THR A 34 1.12 -5.10 18.46
C THR A 34 1.89 -5.90 19.50
N LYS A 35 2.78 -6.82 19.10
CA LYS A 35 3.47 -7.73 20.02
C LYS A 35 4.95 -7.38 20.22
N ARG A 36 5.65 -6.96 19.15
CA ARG A 36 7.11 -6.80 19.14
C ARG A 36 7.57 -5.36 19.37
N SER A 37 6.77 -4.38 18.99
CA SER A 37 7.14 -2.96 19.11
C SER A 37 7.09 -2.47 20.56
N LYS A 38 8.16 -1.79 20.98
CA LYS A 38 8.18 -1.01 22.24
C LYS A 38 7.24 0.20 22.20
N LEU A 39 6.76 0.58 21.01
CA LEU A 39 5.87 1.72 20.76
C LEU A 39 4.46 1.29 20.34
N ARG A 40 4.03 0.06 20.70
CA ARG A 40 2.73 -0.50 20.29
C ARG A 40 1.53 0.40 20.61
N ASP A 41 1.59 1.13 21.73
CA ASP A 41 0.49 2.01 22.18
C ASP A 41 0.43 3.32 21.37
N ASN A 42 1.43 3.59 20.52
CA ASN A 42 1.47 4.78 19.66
C ASN A 42 0.81 4.56 18.29
N PHE A 43 0.38 3.33 17.97
CA PHE A 43 -0.14 3.01 16.65
C PHE A 43 -1.42 2.17 16.70
N THR A 44 -2.30 2.43 15.74
CA THR A 44 -3.47 1.61 15.43
C THR A 44 -3.34 1.10 14.00
N LEU A 45 -3.71 -0.15 13.75
CA LEU A 45 -3.68 -0.73 12.40
C LEU A 45 -5.10 -0.89 11.87
N VAL A 46 -5.36 -0.31 10.71
CA VAL A 46 -6.57 -0.49 9.90
C VAL A 46 -6.15 -1.17 8.61
N SER A 47 -6.90 -2.16 8.14
CA SER A 47 -6.57 -2.91 6.93
C SER A 47 -7.78 -3.10 6.03
N GLU A 48 -7.60 -2.85 4.74
CA GLU A 48 -8.59 -3.11 3.69
C GLU A 48 -7.98 -4.00 2.60
N HIS A 49 -8.80 -4.90 2.07
CA HIS A 49 -8.40 -5.91 1.08
C HIS A 49 -9.19 -5.75 -0.21
N ALA A 50 -8.69 -6.34 -1.29
CA ALA A 50 -9.33 -6.30 -2.61
C ALA A 50 -9.67 -4.88 -3.06
N VAL A 51 -8.76 -3.93 -2.78
CA VAL A 51 -9.09 -2.51 -2.88
C VAL A 51 -9.23 -2.04 -4.32
N ARG A 52 -10.30 -1.30 -4.59
CA ARG A 52 -10.52 -0.54 -5.82
C ARG A 52 -10.11 0.91 -5.59
N THR A 53 -9.96 1.71 -6.65
CA THR A 53 -9.60 3.13 -6.52
C THR A 53 -10.53 3.91 -5.57
N ARG A 54 -11.84 3.62 -5.61
CA ARG A 54 -12.81 4.26 -4.72
C ARG A 54 -12.63 3.85 -3.25
N ASP A 55 -12.22 2.61 -3.02
CA ASP A 55 -12.03 2.06 -1.67
C ASP A 55 -10.77 2.66 -1.05
N VAL A 56 -9.71 2.88 -1.85
CA VAL A 56 -8.50 3.61 -1.42
C VAL A 56 -8.88 5.02 -0.95
N HIS A 57 -9.63 5.78 -1.75
CA HIS A 57 -10.04 7.13 -1.39
C HIS A 57 -10.89 7.15 -0.12
N ARG A 58 -11.88 6.25 -0.02
CA ARG A 58 -12.73 6.13 1.16
C ARG A 58 -11.94 5.77 2.41
N ALA A 59 -11.04 4.78 2.32
CA ALA A 59 -10.22 4.37 3.46
C ALA A 59 -9.31 5.51 3.95
N LEU A 60 -8.76 6.32 3.05
CA LEU A 60 -7.98 7.51 3.41
C LEU A 60 -8.84 8.56 4.12
N LEU A 61 -10.06 8.82 3.64
CA LEU A 61 -10.99 9.76 4.27
C LEU A 61 -11.45 9.33 5.66
N ASP A 62 -11.82 8.05 5.79
CA ASP A 62 -12.39 7.50 7.03
C ASP A 62 -11.32 7.34 8.11
N SER A 63 -10.08 6.98 7.74
CA SER A 63 -9.02 6.68 8.70
C SER A 63 -8.01 7.81 8.94
N LYS A 64 -7.89 8.78 8.00
CA LYS A 64 -6.90 9.88 8.02
C LYS A 64 -5.52 9.40 8.48
N PRO A 65 -4.89 8.45 7.75
CA PRO A 65 -3.78 7.71 8.27
C PRO A 65 -2.51 8.55 8.33
N TYR A 66 -1.66 8.22 9.30
CA TYR A 66 -0.30 8.75 9.40
C TYR A 66 0.66 8.00 8.49
N ILE A 67 0.45 6.68 8.33
CA ILE A 67 1.21 5.80 7.44
C ILE A 67 0.23 5.08 6.52
N LEU A 68 0.50 5.10 5.22
CA LEU A 68 -0.15 4.24 4.24
C LEU A 68 0.83 3.13 3.84
N HIS A 69 0.41 1.88 3.92
CA HIS A 69 1.13 0.72 3.39
C HIS A 69 0.28 0.09 2.30
N PHE A 70 0.80 0.02 1.07
CA PHE A 70 0.14 -0.67 -0.02
C PHE A 70 0.93 -1.94 -0.39
N SER A 71 0.21 -3.05 -0.51
CA SER A 71 0.76 -4.34 -0.94
C SER A 71 -0.01 -4.88 -2.15
N GLY A 72 0.70 -5.16 -3.23
CA GLY A 72 0.03 -5.66 -4.43
C GLY A 72 0.96 -5.69 -5.64
N HIS A 73 0.34 -5.83 -6.81
CA HIS A 73 1.07 -5.87 -8.07
C HIS A 73 1.43 -4.46 -8.56
N GLY A 74 2.66 -4.31 -9.04
CA GLY A 74 3.11 -3.12 -9.74
C GLY A 74 3.41 -3.45 -11.21
N THR A 75 3.05 -2.54 -12.10
CA THR A 75 3.16 -2.72 -13.56
C THR A 75 4.25 -1.81 -14.17
N GLY A 76 5.26 -1.46 -13.38
CA GLY A 76 6.31 -0.53 -13.79
C GLY A 76 5.73 0.86 -14.03
N ALA A 77 6.07 1.48 -15.17
CA ALA A 77 5.59 2.81 -15.54
C ALA A 77 4.06 2.91 -15.63
N LYS A 78 3.34 1.80 -15.83
CA LYS A 78 1.87 1.80 -15.89
C LYS A 78 1.20 2.00 -14.52
N GLY A 79 1.94 1.85 -13.41
CA GLY A 79 1.43 2.13 -12.08
C GLY A 79 1.13 0.91 -11.23
N LEU A 80 0.30 1.11 -10.19
CA LEU A 80 -0.13 0.04 -9.29
C LEU A 80 -1.39 -0.62 -9.84
N LEU A 81 -1.53 -1.93 -9.63
CA LEU A 81 -2.71 -2.67 -10.05
C LEU A 81 -3.69 -2.78 -8.89
N LEU A 82 -4.87 -2.19 -9.06
CA LEU A 82 -6.00 -2.28 -8.13
C LEU A 82 -7.09 -3.17 -8.72
N GLU A 83 -8.11 -3.49 -7.93
CA GLU A 83 -9.29 -4.18 -8.45
C GLU A 83 -10.28 -3.21 -9.11
N ASP A 84 -11.05 -3.72 -10.06
CA ASP A 84 -12.26 -3.09 -10.59
C ASP A 84 -13.54 -3.69 -9.97
N GLU A 85 -14.69 -3.37 -10.54
CA GLU A 85 -15.98 -3.82 -10.00
C GLU A 85 -16.20 -5.34 -10.06
N VAL A 86 -15.54 -6.03 -11.00
CA VAL A 86 -15.63 -7.47 -11.22
C VAL A 86 -14.46 -8.25 -10.63
N GLY A 87 -13.48 -7.56 -10.04
CA GLY A 87 -12.29 -8.12 -9.41
C GLY A 87 -11.12 -8.29 -10.36
N ASP A 88 -11.18 -7.70 -11.57
CA ASP A 88 -10.10 -7.72 -12.54
C ASP A 88 -9.10 -6.58 -12.28
N GLY A 89 -7.89 -6.73 -12.83
CA GLY A 89 -6.81 -5.78 -12.61
C GLY A 89 -6.98 -4.48 -13.39
N LYS A 90 -7.04 -3.36 -12.67
CA LYS A 90 -7.02 -2.00 -13.21
C LYS A 90 -5.75 -1.28 -12.81
N ALA A 91 -4.94 -0.92 -13.82
CA ALA A 91 -3.73 -0.13 -13.59
C ALA A 91 -4.10 1.33 -13.26
N VAL A 92 -3.49 1.86 -12.20
CA VAL A 92 -3.61 3.26 -11.77
C VAL A 92 -2.23 3.88 -11.80
N SER A 93 -2.06 4.94 -12.59
CA SER A 93 -0.77 5.58 -12.80
C SER A 93 -0.20 6.17 -11.50
N GLY A 94 1.13 6.34 -11.46
CA GLY A 94 1.81 6.94 -10.32
C GLY A 94 1.34 8.37 -10.05
N GLU A 95 1.08 9.13 -11.11
CA GLU A 95 0.57 10.50 -11.03
C GLU A 95 -0.83 10.54 -10.42
N ALA A 96 -1.72 9.62 -10.82
CA ALA A 96 -3.07 9.55 -10.25
C ALA A 96 -3.03 9.21 -8.75
N ILE A 97 -2.13 8.30 -8.35
CA ILE A 97 -1.92 7.98 -6.93
C ILE A 97 -1.32 9.18 -6.19
N ALA A 98 -0.31 9.84 -6.74
CA ALA A 98 0.30 11.02 -6.15
C ALA A 98 -0.71 12.15 -5.92
N GLN A 99 -1.55 12.45 -6.92
CA GLN A 99 -2.61 13.45 -6.81
C GLN A 99 -3.63 13.09 -5.74
N LEU A 100 -4.03 11.82 -5.66
CA LEU A 100 -4.92 11.34 -4.59
C LEU A 100 -4.30 11.54 -3.20
N LEU A 101 -3.05 11.13 -3.02
CA LEU A 101 -2.35 11.22 -1.73
C LEU A 101 -2.03 12.66 -1.32
N ALA A 102 -1.83 13.57 -2.29
CA ALA A 102 -1.61 14.99 -2.03
C ALA A 102 -2.78 15.65 -1.29
N LEU A 103 -4.01 15.15 -1.47
CA LEU A 103 -5.20 15.60 -0.73
C LEU A 103 -5.11 15.31 0.77
N PHE A 104 -4.23 14.40 1.19
CA PHE A 104 -4.05 13.95 2.56
C PHE A 104 -2.69 14.33 3.15
N LYS A 105 -1.93 15.22 2.51
CA LYS A 105 -0.56 15.61 2.92
C LYS A 105 -0.44 16.08 4.38
N ASP A 106 -1.52 16.62 4.94
CA ASP A 106 -1.55 17.14 6.31
C ASP A 106 -1.66 16.03 7.37
N SER A 107 -2.28 14.89 7.02
CA SER A 107 -2.38 13.71 7.91
C SER A 107 -1.34 12.64 7.59
N LEU A 108 -0.99 12.47 6.31
CA LEU A 108 -0.16 11.39 5.81
C LEU A 108 1.31 11.82 5.79
N GLN A 109 2.16 11.09 6.52
CA GLN A 109 3.59 11.40 6.63
C GLN A 109 4.47 10.37 5.92
N CYS A 110 4.01 9.13 5.79
CA CYS A 110 4.78 8.05 5.20
C CYS A 110 3.93 7.17 4.29
N VAL A 111 4.48 6.81 3.14
CA VAL A 111 3.90 5.83 2.21
C VAL A 111 4.88 4.69 1.98
N VAL A 112 4.43 3.46 2.18
CA VAL A 112 5.17 2.23 1.87
C VAL A 112 4.48 1.56 0.68
N LEU A 113 5.22 1.37 -0.40
CA LEU A 113 4.77 0.69 -1.61
C LEU A 113 5.50 -0.65 -1.72
N ASN A 114 4.86 -1.71 -1.23
CA ASN A 114 5.31 -3.09 -1.45
C ASN A 114 4.72 -3.63 -2.75
N ALA A 115 5.20 -3.10 -3.87
CA ALA A 115 4.77 -3.47 -5.22
C ALA A 115 5.94 -3.36 -6.20
N CYS A 116 6.01 -4.28 -7.18
CA CYS A 116 7.08 -4.33 -8.17
C CYS A 116 7.28 -2.98 -8.88
N TYR A 117 8.54 -2.55 -9.03
CA TYR A 117 8.92 -1.35 -9.79
C TYR A 117 8.25 -0.05 -9.32
N SER A 118 7.92 0.05 -8.03
CA SER A 118 7.24 1.22 -7.47
C SER A 118 8.12 2.48 -7.38
N GLU A 119 9.38 2.46 -7.85
CA GLU A 119 10.29 3.62 -7.85
C GLU A 119 9.72 4.80 -8.65
N VAL A 120 9.11 4.55 -9.81
CA VAL A 120 8.53 5.61 -10.66
C VAL A 120 7.40 6.31 -9.90
N GLN A 121 6.55 5.53 -9.22
CA GLN A 121 5.45 6.02 -8.40
C GLN A 121 5.97 6.74 -7.17
N ALA A 122 7.01 6.22 -6.53
CA ALA A 122 7.64 6.82 -5.36
C ALA A 122 8.17 8.23 -5.66
N LYS A 123 8.80 8.44 -6.84
CA LYS A 123 9.25 9.77 -7.25
C LYS A 123 8.10 10.77 -7.37
N ALA A 124 7.01 10.38 -8.05
CA ALA A 124 5.84 11.24 -8.20
C ALA A 124 5.17 11.58 -6.86
N ILE A 125 5.07 10.63 -5.94
CA ILE A 125 4.42 10.84 -4.64
C ILE A 125 5.33 11.68 -3.71
N HIS A 126 6.66 11.62 -3.85
CA HIS A 126 7.60 12.35 -2.98
C HIS A 126 7.48 13.87 -3.10
N GLU A 127 6.92 14.37 -4.20
CA GLU A 127 6.60 15.80 -4.36
C GLU A 127 5.57 16.30 -3.32
N HIS A 128 4.82 15.40 -2.69
CA HIS A 128 3.73 15.74 -1.78
C HIS A 128 3.85 15.11 -0.39
N ILE A 129 4.50 13.94 -0.29
CA ILE A 129 4.60 13.18 0.96
C ILE A 129 6.06 13.13 1.45
N PRO A 130 6.33 13.46 2.74
CA PRO A 130 7.69 13.57 3.26
C PRO A 130 8.53 12.29 3.14
N PHE A 131 7.95 11.13 3.43
CA PHE A 131 8.67 9.85 3.46
C PHE A 131 8.01 8.81 2.56
N ILE A 132 8.82 8.16 1.72
CA ILE A 132 8.36 7.08 0.85
C ILE A 132 9.35 5.95 0.83
N ILE A 133 8.83 4.73 0.99
CA ILE A 133 9.57 3.49 0.80
C ILE A 133 8.96 2.82 -0.42
N GLY A 134 9.78 2.61 -1.45
CA GLY A 134 9.37 1.93 -2.69
C GLY A 134 10.42 0.92 -3.13
N MET A 135 10.04 0.08 -4.08
CA MET A 135 10.87 -1.01 -4.60
C MET A 135 11.42 -0.64 -5.97
N ASN A 136 12.73 -0.84 -6.14
CA ASN A 136 13.46 -0.56 -7.38
C ASN A 136 13.60 -1.80 -8.31
N HIS A 137 13.09 -2.96 -7.88
CA HIS A 137 13.18 -4.22 -8.61
C HIS A 137 11.87 -5.03 -8.56
N VAL A 138 11.81 -6.14 -9.31
CA VAL A 138 10.71 -7.12 -9.27
C VAL A 138 10.65 -7.76 -7.88
N CYS A 139 9.47 -7.81 -7.28
CA CYS A 139 9.17 -8.76 -6.21
C CYS A 139 8.96 -10.13 -6.85
N LEU A 140 9.95 -11.02 -6.78
CA LEU A 140 9.77 -12.40 -7.22
C LEU A 140 8.81 -13.10 -6.24
N SER A 141 7.51 -13.10 -6.54
CA SER A 141 6.55 -13.96 -5.84
C SER A 141 6.66 -15.39 -6.41
N ASN A 142 7.65 -16.15 -5.96
CA ASN A 142 7.87 -17.58 -6.19
C ASN A 142 7.19 -18.18 -7.45
N LEU A 143 7.76 -17.93 -8.62
CA LEU A 143 7.58 -18.79 -9.80
C LEU A 143 8.92 -18.90 -10.52
N GLU A 144 9.71 -19.90 -10.13
CA GLU A 144 10.53 -20.74 -11.02
C GLU A 144 11.31 -21.74 -10.16
N THR A 145 10.67 -22.86 -9.81
CA THR A 145 11.46 -24.09 -9.59
C THR A 145 11.78 -24.61 -10.99
N LYS A 146 12.94 -24.23 -11.53
CA LYS A 146 13.51 -24.90 -12.70
C LYS A 146 13.70 -26.38 -12.35
N ARG A 147 13.02 -27.25 -13.08
CA ARG A 147 13.55 -28.59 -13.38
C ARG A 147 14.29 -28.51 -14.71
#